data_AF-D4F7J3-F1
#
_entry.id   AF-D4F7J3-F1
#
_cell.length_a   1.000
_cell.length_b   1.000
_cell.length_c   1.000
_cell.angle_alpha   90.00
_cell.angle_beta   90.00
_cell.angle_gamma   90.00
#
_symmetry.space_group_name_H-M   'P 1'
#
loop_
_entity.id
_entity.type
_entity.pdbx_description
1 polymer ?
#
loop_
_entity_poly.entity_id
_entity_poly.type
_entity_poly.pdbx_seq_one_letter_code
_entity_poly.pdbx_strand_id
1 'polypeptide(L)' 'ADMTVGVRAGHLKTGAPCRGERIEKYNQLMRIEDQLGAAAQFAGKHAFKRR' A
#
# COMPACT_ATOMS: atom_id res chain seq x y z
N ALA A 1 4.88 -0.17 5.15
CA ALA A 1 3.99 -0.74 4.12
C ALA A 1 3.36 -2.02 4.66
N ASP A 2 4.18 -2.89 5.25
CA ASP A 2 3.82 -4.19 5.81
C ASP A 2 2.67 -4.12 6.81
N MET A 3 2.74 -3.24 7.81
CA MET A 3 1.64 -3.07 8.78
C MET A 3 0.32 -2.66 8.12
N THR A 4 0.37 -1.74 7.14
CA THR A 4 -0.81 -1.29 6.39
C THR A 4 -1.47 -2.45 5.65
N VAL A 5 -0.67 -3.29 4.99
CA VAL A 5 -1.16 -4.47 4.26
C VAL A 5 -1.66 -5.53 5.24
N GLY A 6 -0.91 -5.81 6.31
CA GLY A 6 -1.24 -6.82 7.31
C GLY A 6 -2.58 -6.58 8.02
N VAL A 7 -2.90 -5.32 8.34
CA VAL A 7 -4.20 -4.96 8.94
C VAL A 7 -5.29 -4.67 7.90
N ARG A 8 -4.97 -4.79 6.59
CA ARG A 8 -5.86 -4.44 5.47
C ARG A 8 -6.46 -3.03 5.63
N ALA A 9 -5.63 -2.05 5.97
CA ALA A 9 -6.06 -0.68 6.26
C ALA A 9 -6.72 0.03 5.05
N GLY A 10 -6.42 -0.42 3.83
CA GLY A 10 -6.95 0.14 2.58
C GLY A 10 -6.28 1.43 2.12
N HIS A 11 -5.72 2.23 3.04
CA HIS A 11 -5.04 3.49 2.73
C HIS A 11 -3.66 3.58 3.40
N LEU A 12 -2.72 4.21 2.70
CA LEU A 12 -1.42 4.60 3.24
C LEU A 12 -1.06 5.99 2.73
N LYS A 13 -0.81 6.92 3.66
CA LYS A 13 -0.23 8.22 3.34
C LYS A 13 1.22 8.23 3.79
N THR A 14 2.15 8.27 2.84
CA THR A 14 3.60 8.25 3.11
C THR A 14 4.36 9.43 2.50
N GLY A 15 3.63 10.46 2.05
CA GLY A 15 4.19 11.70 1.47
C GLY A 15 4.22 11.71 -0.05
N ALA A 16 5.02 12.61 -0.64
CA ALA A 16 5.26 12.68 -2.08
C ALA A 16 6.34 11.67 -2.51
N PRO A 17 6.42 11.27 -3.78
CA PRO A 17 7.43 10.35 -4.31
C PRO A 17 8.80 11.05 -4.49
N CYS A 18 9.26 11.74 -3.45
CA CYS A 18 10.54 12.44 -3.41
C CYS A 18 11.25 12.07 -2.11
N ARG A 19 12.59 12.03 -2.10
CA ARG A 19 13.42 11.56 -0.95
C ARG A 19 13.32 10.05 -0.70
N GLY A 20 14.48 9.42 -0.49
CA GLY A 20 14.64 7.96 -0.39
C GLY A 20 13.75 7.32 0.67
N GLU A 21 13.66 7.90 1.86
CA GLU A 21 12.85 7.38 2.98
C GLU A 21 11.37 7.15 2.63
N ARG A 22 10.81 7.99 1.74
CA ARG A 22 9.42 7.90 1.27
C ARG A 22 9.31 6.93 0.08
N ILE A 23 10.26 7.01 -0.85
CA ILE A 23 10.35 6.10 -1.99
C ILE A 23 10.44 4.64 -1.52
N GLU A 24 11.23 4.35 -0.48
CA GLU A 24 11.33 3.02 0.08
C GLU A 24 9.99 2.44 0.56
N LYS A 25 9.05 3.28 1.01
CA LYS A 25 7.71 2.79 1.39
C LYS A 25 6.89 2.36 0.16
N TYR A 26 7.04 3.05 -0.97
CA TYR A 26 6.43 2.64 -2.23
C TYR A 26 7.10 1.40 -2.81
N ASN A 27 8.44 1.33 -2.77
CA ASN A 27 9.19 0.16 -3.19
C ASN A 27 8.79 -1.09 -2.38
N GLN A 28 8.59 -0.92 -1.07
CA GLN A 28 8.12 -2.02 -0.24
C GLN A 28 6.68 -2.45 -0.59
N LEU A 29 5.79 -1.53 -0.96
CA LEU A 29 4.46 -1.93 -1.47
C LEU A 29 4.56 -2.75 -2.76
N MET A 30 5.41 -2.34 -3.70
CA MET A 30 5.63 -3.09 -4.94
C MET A 30 6.20 -4.50 -4.68
N ARG A 31 7.16 -4.62 -3.74
CA ARG A 31 7.67 -5.94 -3.31
C ARG A 31 6.58 -6.81 -2.69
N ILE A 32 5.73 -6.23 -1.84
CA ILE A 32 4.63 -6.97 -1.20
C ILE A 32 3.58 -7.41 -2.25
N GLU A 33 3.27 -6.55 -3.21
CA GLU A 33 2.36 -6.88 -4.32
C GLU A 33 2.92 -8.04 -5.15
N ASP A 34 4.20 -7.99 -5.52
CA ASP A 34 4.89 -9.06 -6.25
C ASP A 34 4.89 -10.38 -5.46
N GLN A 35 5.16 -10.33 -4.14
CA GLN A 35 5.12 -11.50 -3.26
C GLN A 35 3.71 -12.11 -3.13
N LEU A 36 2.66 -11.30 -3.15
CA LEU A 36 1.28 -11.76 -3.06
C LEU A 36 0.76 -12.30 -4.40
N GLY A 37 1.32 -11.86 -5.53
CA GLY A 37 0.94 -12.31 -6.87
C GLY A 37 -0.56 -12.21 -7.11
N ALA A 38 -1.20 -13.32 -7.46
CA ALA A 38 -2.64 -13.38 -7.74
C ALA A 38 -3.54 -13.07 -6.52
N ALA A 39 -3.00 -13.13 -5.30
CA ALA A 39 -3.74 -12.80 -4.09
C ALA A 39 -3.74 -11.30 -3.75
N ALA A 40 -2.93 -10.49 -4.45
CA ALA A 40 -2.87 -9.05 -4.23
C ALA A 40 -4.18 -8.38 -4.66
N GLN A 41 -4.71 -7.49 -3.82
CA GLN A 41 -5.93 -6.76 -4.12
C GLN A 41 -5.77 -5.26 -3.85
N PHE A 42 -5.96 -4.46 -4.89
CA PHE A 42 -6.00 -3.01 -4.78
C PHE A 42 -7.41 -2.54 -4.42
N ALA A 43 -7.57 -1.94 -3.23
CA ALA A 43 -8.87 -1.54 -2.71
C ALA A 43 -9.51 -0.36 -3.46
N GLY A 44 -8.72 0.48 -4.15
CA GLY A 44 -9.22 1.59 -4.97
C GLY A 44 -10.26 2.47 -4.27
N LYS A 45 -11.36 2.78 -4.96
CA LYS A 45 -12.47 3.58 -4.39
C LYS A 45 -13.21 2.85 -3.25
N HIS A 46 -13.15 1.51 -3.19
CA HIS A 46 -13.81 0.73 -2.14
C HIS A 46 -13.16 0.92 -0.76
N ALA A 47 -11.93 1.43 -0.72
CA ALA A 47 -11.28 1.78 0.55
C ALA A 47 -11.96 2.96 1.27
N PHE A 48 -12.68 3.80 0.54
CA PHE A 48 -13.51 4.87 1.12
C PHE A 48 -14.91 4.32 1.44
N LYS A 49 -15.10 3.82 2.67
CA LYS A 49 -16.43 3.43 3.16
C LYS A 49 -17.31 4.68 3.26
N ARG A 50 -18.34 4.79 2.42
CA ARG A 50 -19.45 5.72 2.63
C ARG A 50 -20.37 5.12 3.68
N ARG A 51 -20.67 5.91 4.72
CA ARG A 51 -21.73 5.60 5.67
C ARG A 51 -23.08 5.66 4.98
#